data_AF-A0A7J6RI81-F1
#
_entry.id   AF-A0A7J6RI81-F1
#
_cell.length_a   1.000
_cell.length_b   1.000
_cell.length_c   1.000
_cell.angle_alpha   90.00
_cell.angle_beta   90.00
_cell.angle_gamma   90.00
#
_symmetry.space_group_name_H-M   'P 1'
#
loop_
_entity.id
_entity.type
_entity.pdbx_description
1 polymer ?
#
loop_
_entity_poly.entity_id
_entity_poly.type
_entity_poly.pdbx_seq_one_letter_code
_entity_poly.pdbx_strand_id
1 'polypeptide(L)'
;MVVLWCVLLTAAVAAAAHSDQCNSRDAASTALMVDGRLMKIPLSPGGPYNTTGGPIVDNPRVLNIHLVAHTHNDPGWLKNVDQYSTGANNSIQIANVGLILDSVVRELQEDTNRKFIYVEM
;
A
#
# COMPACT_ATOMS: atom_id res chain seq x y z
N MET A 1 -36.94 19.74 22.64
CA MET A 1 -35.49 20.03 22.72
C MET A 1 -34.74 18.75 22.36
N VAL A 2 -34.62 18.45 21.06
CA VAL A 2 -33.41 18.64 20.24
C VAL A 2 -32.18 17.98 20.85
N VAL A 3 -31.89 16.74 20.42
CA VAL A 3 -30.56 16.35 19.92
C VAL A 3 -30.77 15.37 18.77
N LEU A 4 -30.51 15.87 17.57
CA LEU A 4 -30.52 15.17 16.30
C LEU A 4 -29.08 14.71 16.00
N TRP A 5 -28.93 13.48 15.52
CA TRP A 5 -27.83 13.00 14.66
C TRP A 5 -26.39 13.15 15.15
N CYS A 6 -25.82 12.04 15.62
CA CYS A 6 -24.44 11.70 15.28
C CYS A 6 -24.26 10.18 15.29
N VAL A 7 -23.55 9.68 14.27
CA VAL A 7 -23.06 8.31 14.08
C VAL A 7 -24.07 7.32 13.47
N LEU A 8 -24.45 7.60 12.22
CA LEU A 8 -24.63 6.55 11.20
C LEU A 8 -23.28 6.40 10.49
N LEU A 9 -22.55 5.30 10.70
CA LEU A 9 -21.94 4.44 9.66
C LEU A 9 -20.97 3.40 10.27
N THR A 10 -21.48 2.48 11.09
CA THR A 10 -20.83 1.18 11.32
C THR A 10 -21.65 0.12 10.61
N ALA A 11 -21.31 -0.14 9.34
CA ALA A 11 -21.58 -1.39 8.63
C ALA A 11 -21.16 -1.26 7.16
N ALA A 12 -19.86 -1.29 6.89
CA ALA A 12 -19.42 -1.85 5.61
C ALA A 12 -19.56 -3.37 5.73
N VAL A 13 -20.78 -3.89 5.52
CA VAL A 13 -20.97 -5.33 5.29
C VAL A 13 -20.39 -5.59 3.90
N ALA A 14 -19.13 -5.99 3.87
CA ALA A 14 -18.62 -6.78 2.77
C ALA A 14 -19.36 -8.12 2.84
N ALA A 15 -20.39 -8.30 2.02
CA ALA A 15 -20.92 -9.61 1.72
C ALA A 15 -19.88 -10.36 0.87
N ALA A 16 -18.81 -10.82 1.53
CA ALA A 16 -18.06 -11.96 1.03
C ALA A 16 -18.93 -13.18 1.35
N ALA A 17 -19.59 -13.72 0.34
CA ALA A 17 -20.25 -15.01 0.45
C ALA A 17 -19.23 -16.01 1.02
N HIS A 18 -19.59 -16.64 2.13
CA HIS A 18 -18.84 -17.72 2.75
C HIS A 18 -18.91 -18.94 1.81
N SER A 19 -17.92 -19.03 0.93
CA SER A 19 -17.49 -20.26 0.29
C SER A 19 -15.98 -20.30 0.46
N ASP A 20 -15.48 -21.32 1.15
CA ASP A 20 -14.09 -21.43 1.65
C ASP A 20 -12.99 -21.56 0.57
N GLN A 21 -13.25 -21.10 -0.66
CA GLN A 21 -12.30 -20.98 -1.75
C GLN A 21 -12.62 -19.75 -2.63
N CYS A 22 -12.42 -18.54 -2.12
CA CYS A 22 -12.26 -17.35 -2.96
C CYS A 22 -10.89 -16.76 -2.64
N ASN A 23 -9.87 -17.15 -3.40
CA ASN A 23 -8.61 -16.45 -3.37
C ASN A 23 -8.90 -15.05 -3.96
N SER A 24 -8.80 -14.00 -3.15
CA SER A 24 -9.09 -12.60 -3.51
C SER A 24 -8.26 -12.04 -4.69
N ARG A 25 -7.42 -12.90 -5.29
CA ARG A 25 -6.52 -12.67 -6.41
C ARG A 25 -7.19 -12.84 -7.78
N ASP A 26 -8.38 -13.44 -7.85
CA ASP A 26 -9.08 -13.70 -9.12
C ASP A 26 -10.17 -12.66 -9.46
N ALA A 27 -10.38 -11.67 -8.59
CA ALA A 27 -11.33 -10.59 -8.87
C ALA A 27 -10.77 -9.66 -9.96
N ALA A 28 -11.55 -9.37 -11.00
CA ALA A 28 -11.17 -8.46 -12.10
C ALA A 28 -11.59 -6.99 -11.87
N SER A 29 -12.53 -6.75 -10.95
CA SER A 29 -13.01 -5.41 -10.58
C SER A 29 -13.41 -5.37 -9.10
N THR A 30 -13.06 -4.30 -8.38
CA THR A 30 -13.67 -3.97 -7.06
C THR A 30 -14.70 -2.86 -7.24
N ALA A 31 -15.57 -2.64 -6.25
CA ALA A 31 -16.61 -1.61 -6.32
C ALA A 31 -16.50 -0.63 -5.15
N LEU A 32 -16.42 0.66 -5.46
CA LEU A 32 -16.41 1.76 -4.48
C LEU A 32 -17.67 2.62 -4.68
N MET A 33 -18.34 2.97 -3.58
CA MET A 33 -19.41 3.96 -3.61
C MET A 33 -18.79 5.37 -3.62
N VAL A 34 -19.03 6.12 -4.68
CA VAL A 34 -18.61 7.54 -4.81
C VAL A 34 -19.85 8.36 -5.15
N ASP A 35 -20.17 9.36 -4.33
CA ASP A 35 -21.34 10.23 -4.48
C ASP A 35 -22.68 9.48 -4.67
N GLY A 36 -22.86 8.38 -3.94
CA GLY A 36 -24.07 7.55 -4.01
C GLY A 36 -24.16 6.64 -5.25
N ARG A 37 -23.11 6.58 -6.07
CA ARG A 37 -23.03 5.70 -7.24
C ARG A 37 -21.99 4.61 -7.06
N LEU A 38 -22.36 3.38 -7.40
CA LEU A 38 -21.44 2.24 -7.41
C LEU A 38 -20.51 2.36 -8.64
N MET A 39 -19.23 2.61 -8.38
CA MET A 39 -18.19 2.67 -9.42
C MET A 39 -17.39 1.36 -9.43
N LYS A 40 -17.35 0.68 -10.59
CA LYS A 40 -16.46 -0.46 -10.81
C LYS A 40 -15.05 0.05 -11.09
N ILE A 41 -14.11 -0.34 -10.25
CA ILE A 41 -12.70 0.00 -10.39
C ILE A 41 -11.98 -1.24 -10.93
N PRO A 42 -11.35 -1.17 -12.12
CA PRO A 42 -10.64 -2.31 -12.70
C PRO A 42 -9.46 -2.69 -11.81
N LEU A 43 -9.26 -3.98 -11.59
CA LEU A 43 -8.17 -4.48 -10.76
C LEU A 43 -6.90 -4.64 -11.58
N SER A 44 -5.77 -4.26 -11.00
CA SER A 44 -4.47 -4.50 -11.62
C SER A 44 -4.13 -5.99 -11.56
N PRO A 45 -3.34 -6.51 -12.53
CA PRO A 45 -2.89 -7.90 -12.48
C PRO A 45 -2.13 -8.14 -11.17
N GLY A 46 -2.64 -9.01 -10.29
CA GLY A 46 -1.99 -9.37 -9.02
C GLY A 46 -2.76 -9.06 -7.73
N GLY A 47 -3.92 -8.37 -7.76
CA GLY A 47 -4.72 -8.18 -6.55
C GLY A 47 -5.93 -7.25 -6.67
N PRO A 48 -6.69 -7.03 -5.59
CA PRO A 48 -8.01 -6.39 -5.63
C PRO A 48 -7.99 -4.85 -5.70
N TYR A 49 -6.91 -4.24 -6.17
CA TYR A 49 -6.76 -2.77 -6.26
C TYR A 49 -6.33 -2.31 -7.65
N ASN A 50 -6.72 -1.09 -8.03
CA ASN A 50 -6.18 -0.41 -9.21
C ASN A 50 -4.90 0.34 -8.84
N THR A 51 -3.75 -0.18 -9.23
CA THR A 51 -2.43 0.43 -8.99
C THR A 51 -1.85 1.07 -10.25
N THR A 52 -2.53 0.99 -11.40
CA THR A 52 -2.11 1.61 -12.68
C THR A 52 -2.27 3.14 -12.74
N GLY A 53 -2.64 3.78 -11.62
CA GLY A 53 -2.88 5.22 -11.55
C GLY A 53 -1.64 6.03 -11.95
N GLY A 54 -1.81 6.95 -12.90
CA GLY A 54 -0.79 7.89 -13.34
C GLY A 54 -1.29 9.34 -13.27
N PRO A 55 -0.41 10.33 -13.55
CA PRO A 55 -0.79 11.73 -13.52
C PRO A 55 -1.87 12.06 -14.55
N ILE A 56 -2.92 12.75 -14.13
CA ILE A 56 -3.96 13.31 -15.00
C ILE A 56 -3.50 14.71 -15.39
N VAL A 57 -3.12 14.88 -16.66
CA VAL A 57 -2.48 16.11 -17.17
C VAL A 57 -3.42 17.00 -18.00
N ASP A 58 -4.57 16.46 -18.40
CA ASP A 58 -5.57 17.09 -19.27
C ASP A 58 -6.64 17.88 -18.49
N ASN A 59 -6.74 17.68 -17.17
CA ASN A 59 -7.70 18.37 -16.32
C ASN A 59 -7.01 19.23 -15.24
N PRO A 60 -7.01 20.57 -15.37
CA PRO A 60 -6.34 21.46 -14.42
C PRO A 60 -7.04 21.55 -13.06
N ARG A 61 -8.23 20.95 -12.89
CA ARG A 61 -8.93 20.87 -11.60
C ARG A 61 -8.52 19.65 -10.77
N VAL A 62 -7.69 18.77 -11.32
CA VAL A 62 -7.22 17.57 -10.63
C VAL A 62 -5.85 17.84 -10.01
N LEU A 63 -5.73 17.58 -8.71
CA LEU A 63 -4.46 17.56 -8.00
C LEU A 63 -3.87 16.15 -8.09
N ASN A 64 -2.68 16.03 -8.68
CA ASN A 64 -1.94 14.78 -8.73
C ASN A 64 -1.11 14.62 -7.45
N ILE A 65 -1.32 13.51 -6.74
CA ILE A 65 -0.55 13.17 -5.53
C ILE A 65 0.41 12.04 -5.91
N HIS A 66 1.72 12.31 -5.78
CA HIS A 66 2.76 11.32 -6.03
C HIS A 66 3.16 10.66 -4.71
N LEU A 67 2.90 9.36 -4.58
CA LEU A 67 3.36 8.56 -3.45
C LEU A 67 4.77 8.04 -3.74
N VAL A 68 5.75 8.47 -2.93
CA VAL A 68 7.16 8.08 -3.09
C VAL A 68 7.59 7.20 -1.92
N ALA A 69 7.42 5.88 -2.09
CA ALA A 69 7.88 4.91 -1.10
C ALA A 69 9.41 4.85 -1.07
N HIS A 70 9.99 4.92 0.12
CA HIS A 70 11.43 4.94 0.35
C HIS A 70 11.77 4.35 1.73
N THR A 71 13.05 4.09 1.94
CA THR A 71 13.65 3.78 3.23
C THR A 71 14.85 4.69 3.42
N HIS A 72 15.15 5.04 4.67
CA HIS A 72 16.34 5.79 5.04
C HIS A 72 17.22 4.85 5.85
N ASN A 73 18.38 4.47 5.31
CA ASN A 73 19.28 3.51 5.94
C ASN A 73 20.62 4.16 6.23
N ASP A 74 20.83 4.59 7.46
CA ASP A 74 22.09 5.20 7.87
C ASP A 74 23.25 4.18 7.81
N PRO A 75 24.31 4.42 7.01
CA PRO A 75 25.49 3.56 6.94
C PRO A 75 26.41 3.81 8.15
N GLY A 76 25.87 3.63 9.35
CA GLY A 76 26.52 3.95 10.61
C GLY A 76 25.86 5.16 11.29
N TRP A 77 25.20 4.91 12.42
CA TRP A 77 24.64 5.93 13.31
C TRP A 77 24.67 5.42 14.76
N LEU A 78 23.63 4.70 15.19
CA LEU A 78 23.60 4.03 16.52
C LEU A 78 24.22 2.63 16.47
N LYS A 79 24.14 1.98 15.31
CA LYS A 79 24.79 0.70 15.03
C LYS A 79 25.87 0.90 13.95
N ASN A 80 26.80 -0.04 13.85
CA ASN A 80 27.73 -0.05 12.73
C ASN A 80 27.05 -0.58 11.45
N VAL A 81 27.72 -0.42 10.31
CA VAL A 81 27.21 -0.81 8.99
C VAL A 81 26.78 -2.27 8.94
N ASP A 82 27.61 -3.19 9.45
CA ASP A 82 27.32 -4.63 9.42
C ASP A 82 26.10 -4.99 10.29
N GLN A 83 25.94 -4.33 11.45
CA GLN A 83 24.80 -4.52 12.34
C GLN A 83 23.49 -4.01 11.73
N TYR A 84 23.52 -2.90 11.00
CA TYR A 84 22.36 -2.46 10.21
C TYR A 84 22.09 -3.40 9.04
N SER A 85 23.12 -3.86 8.33
CA SER A 85 22.99 -4.76 7.18
C SER A 85 22.34 -6.10 7.57
N THR A 86 22.82 -6.72 8.65
CA THR A 86 22.38 -8.05 9.11
C THR A 86 21.21 -8.03 10.09
N GLY A 87 20.90 -6.86 10.67
CA GLY A 87 19.94 -6.75 11.76
C GLY A 87 20.46 -7.25 13.10
N ALA A 88 21.77 -7.30 13.32
CA ALA A 88 22.34 -7.61 14.61
C ALA A 88 22.14 -6.46 15.62
N ASN A 89 22.24 -6.82 16.90
CA ASN A 89 22.17 -5.88 18.04
C ASN A 89 20.90 -5.01 18.06
N ASN A 90 19.74 -5.63 17.78
CA ASN A 90 18.45 -4.95 17.75
C ASN A 90 17.96 -4.41 19.10
N SER A 91 18.67 -4.71 20.20
CA SER A 91 18.45 -4.05 21.49
C SER A 91 18.80 -2.56 21.46
N ILE A 92 19.72 -2.13 20.59
CA ILE A 92 20.04 -0.70 20.37
C ILE A 92 18.98 -0.07 19.47
N GLN A 93 18.75 -0.69 18.30
CA GLN A 93 17.77 -0.24 17.32
C GLN A 93 17.31 -1.41 16.45
N ILE A 94 16.00 -1.60 16.35
CA ILE A 94 15.38 -2.59 15.47
C ILE A 94 15.48 -2.10 14.03
N ALA A 95 16.46 -2.59 13.29
CA ALA A 95 16.69 -2.22 11.90
C ALA A 95 17.51 -3.30 11.20
N ASN A 96 17.08 -3.72 10.00
CA ASN A 96 17.73 -4.75 9.19
C ASN A 96 17.57 -4.41 7.70
N VAL A 97 18.65 -3.94 7.06
CA VAL A 97 18.62 -3.53 5.64
C VAL A 97 18.42 -4.74 4.73
N GLY A 98 19.02 -5.90 5.04
CA GLY A 98 18.82 -7.12 4.25
C GLY A 98 17.34 -7.50 4.13
N LEU A 99 16.62 -7.52 5.26
CA LEU A 99 15.18 -7.82 5.25
C LEU A 99 14.33 -6.76 4.53
N ILE A 100 14.74 -5.49 4.61
CA ILE A 100 14.08 -4.41 3.87
C ILE A 100 14.22 -4.67 2.36
N LEU A 101 15.43 -4.93 1.87
CA LEU A 101 15.66 -5.17 0.45
C LEU A 101 14.99 -6.46 -0.04
N ASP A 102 15.08 -7.56 0.72
CA ASP A 102 14.41 -8.82 0.37
C ASP A 102 12.90 -8.66 0.23
N SER A 103 12.28 -7.95 1.18
CA SER A 103 10.83 -7.71 1.14
C SER A 103 10.44 -6.76 0.00
N VAL A 104 11.15 -5.64 -0.19
CA VAL A 104 10.87 -4.69 -1.27
C VAL A 104 10.96 -5.36 -2.64
N VAL A 105 12.01 -6.14 -2.89
CA VAL A 105 12.17 -6.85 -4.17
C VAL A 105 11.00 -7.79 -4.42
N ARG A 106 10.60 -8.58 -3.42
CA ARG A 106 9.43 -9.46 -3.52
C ARG A 106 8.15 -8.66 -3.82
N GLU A 107 7.90 -7.59 -3.07
CA GLU A 107 6.68 -6.79 -3.25
C GLU A 107 6.62 -6.09 -4.62
N LEU A 108 7.77 -5.67 -5.18
CA LEU A 108 7.83 -5.09 -6.52
C LEU A 108 7.64 -6.12 -7.63
N GLN A 109 7.98 -7.38 -7.39
CA GLN A 109 7.72 -8.48 -8.32
C GLN A 109 6.23 -8.86 -8.38
N GLU A 110 5.50 -8.72 -7.27
CA GLU A 110 4.06 -9.03 -7.22
C GLU A 110 3.20 -8.02 -7.98
N ASP A 111 3.62 -6.75 -8.09
CA ASP A 111 2.91 -5.71 -8.81
C ASP A 111 3.87 -4.73 -9.48
N THR A 112 3.96 -4.83 -10.80
CA THR A 112 4.82 -3.99 -11.66
C THR A 112 4.50 -2.49 -11.61
N ASN A 113 3.31 -2.10 -11.13
CA ASN A 113 2.95 -0.70 -10.97
C ASN A 113 3.58 -0.08 -9.71
N ARG A 114 3.94 -0.88 -8.71
CA ARG A 114 4.62 -0.38 -7.50
C ARG A 114 5.98 0.22 -7.86
N LYS A 115 6.40 1.18 -7.04
CA LYS A 115 7.67 1.92 -7.19
C LYS A 115 8.28 2.08 -5.82
N PHE A 116 9.61 2.05 -5.78
CA PHE A 116 10.40 2.26 -4.57
C PHE A 116 11.71 2.94 -4.96
N ILE A 117 12.18 3.86 -4.12
CA ILE A 117 13.50 4.48 -4.28
C ILE A 117 14.43 4.05 -3.16
N TYR A 118 15.70 3.86 -3.51
CA TYR A 118 16.78 3.47 -2.60
C TYR A 118 18.01 4.33 -2.89
N VAL A 119 18.75 4.73 -1.86
CA VAL A 119 19.78 5.78 -1.98
C VAL A 119 21.17 5.27 -1.62
N GLU A 120 21.32 4.49 -0.55
CA GLU A 120 22.61 4.20 0.07
C GLU A 120 23.31 2.97 -0.56
N MET A 121 24.36 3.18 -1.37
CA MET A 121 25.09 2.13 -2.13
C MET A 121 26.26 1.50 -1.38
#